data_AF-A0A9P7FEA8-F1
#
_entry.id   AF-A0A9P7FEA8-F1
#
_cell.length_a   1.000
_cell.length_b   1.000
_cell.length_c   1.000
_cell.angle_alpha   90.00
_cell.angle_beta   90.00
_cell.angle_gamma   90.00
#
_symmetry.space_group_name_H-M   'P 1'
#
loop_
_entity.id
_entity.type
_entity.pdbx_description
1 polymer ?
#
loop_
_entity_poly.entity_id
_entity_poly.type
_entity_poly.pdbx_seq_one_letter_code
_entity_poly.pdbx_strand_id
1 'polypeptide(L)'
;MSSANMTIFRAYAQKSNPASLPPSILFSHSETCLTVFDAFPKSIFHLLVIPRVRPPFNVYQLANLRSLLKCEKNCAKELLMGLSREANNVKKMIESEMFKKYGFKWEIWMGFHAIPSMEHLHLHVLSADLCSPRMKLKKHYNSFHPKCGFFIHLSDVLSWFDADPSYYKTTSQLKKSEYEPLLKEDLSCWKCDRNLSNMPKLKSHLQEEFDKLSDQEKAKVERERKRSDDLAQTSSSQISLND
;
A
#
# COMPACT_ATOMS: atom_id res chain seq x y z
N MET A 1 2.95 15.92 19.89
CA MET A 1 1.80 15.98 18.97
C MET A 1 0.55 15.86 19.83
N SER A 2 -0.39 16.79 19.75
CA SER A 2 -1.62 16.74 20.56
C SER A 2 -2.47 15.51 20.20
N SER A 3 -3.21 14.95 21.16
CA SER A 3 -4.05 13.76 20.97
C SER A 3 -5.10 13.94 19.87
N ALA A 4 -5.57 15.17 19.65
CA ALA A 4 -6.52 15.53 18.60
C ALA A 4 -6.02 15.24 17.17
N ASN A 5 -4.70 15.18 16.96
CA ASN A 5 -4.13 14.95 15.62
C ASN A 5 -4.05 13.45 15.29
N MET A 6 -4.06 12.56 16.29
CA MET A 6 -3.84 11.12 16.11
C MET A 6 -5.10 10.38 15.63
N THR A 7 -6.29 10.98 15.78
CA THR A 7 -7.60 10.35 15.54
C THR A 7 -8.31 10.89 14.29
N ILE A 8 -7.63 11.64 13.43
CA ILE A 8 -8.27 12.27 12.27
C ILE A 8 -8.96 11.25 11.33
N PHE A 9 -8.38 10.06 11.17
CA PHE A 9 -8.97 8.98 10.38
C PHE A 9 -10.28 8.45 10.98
N ARG A 10 -10.37 8.37 12.31
CA ARG A 10 -11.62 8.07 13.01
C ARG A 10 -12.68 9.12 12.70
N ALA A 11 -12.32 10.40 12.76
CA ALA A 11 -13.26 11.48 12.45
C ALA A 11 -13.78 11.39 11.01
N TYR A 12 -12.93 11.00 10.05
CA TYR A 12 -13.37 10.73 8.67
C TYR A 12 -14.33 9.54 8.62
N ALA A 13 -13.95 8.42 9.24
CA ALA A 13 -14.71 7.17 9.23
C ALA A 13 -16.09 7.25 9.91
N GLN A 14 -16.31 8.22 10.79
CA GLN A 14 -17.58 8.47 11.48
C GLN A 14 -18.52 9.42 10.71
N LYS A 15 -18.09 10.05 9.62
CA LYS A 15 -18.96 10.93 8.84
C LYS A 15 -20.14 10.16 8.24
N SER A 16 -21.35 10.67 8.49
CA SER A 16 -22.59 10.16 7.89
C SER A 16 -22.56 10.32 6.37
N ASN A 17 -22.13 11.48 5.89
CA ASN A 17 -21.87 11.79 4.49
C ASN A 17 -20.35 11.89 4.22
N PRO A 18 -19.71 10.83 3.69
CA PRO A 18 -18.30 10.85 3.28
C PRO A 18 -17.95 11.96 2.30
N ALA A 19 -18.84 12.27 1.34
CA ALA A 19 -18.62 13.28 0.31
C ALA A 19 -18.52 14.72 0.87
N SER A 20 -18.78 14.91 2.17
CA SER A 20 -18.47 16.19 2.85
C SER A 20 -16.97 16.41 3.09
N LEU A 21 -16.13 15.39 2.89
CA LEU A 21 -14.68 15.54 2.95
C LEU A 21 -14.17 16.27 1.69
N PRO A 22 -13.17 17.17 1.83
CA PRO A 22 -12.55 17.82 0.69
C PRO A 22 -12.04 16.81 -0.36
N PRO A 23 -12.13 17.10 -1.68
CA PRO A 23 -11.59 16.25 -2.73
C PRO A 23 -10.07 16.04 -2.65
N SER A 24 -9.35 16.94 -1.97
CA SER A 24 -7.91 16.78 -1.68
C SER A 24 -7.61 15.72 -0.61
N ILE A 25 -8.64 15.27 0.11
CA ILE A 25 -8.56 14.23 1.14
C ILE A 25 -9.23 12.95 0.64
N LEU A 26 -10.47 13.05 0.16
CA LEU A 26 -11.27 11.91 -0.25
C LEU A 26 -11.00 11.55 -1.72
N PHE A 27 -10.50 10.34 -1.95
CA PHE A 27 -10.31 9.79 -3.29
C PHE A 27 -11.56 9.07 -3.78
N SER A 28 -12.10 8.16 -2.96
CA SER A 28 -13.34 7.44 -3.23
C SER A 28 -13.98 7.00 -1.91
N HIS A 29 -15.23 6.56 -1.96
CA HIS A 29 -15.87 5.90 -0.82
C HIS A 29 -16.86 4.84 -1.28
N SER A 30 -17.14 3.89 -0.40
CA SER A 30 -18.19 2.90 -0.52
C SER A 30 -19.09 2.94 0.71
N GLU A 31 -20.03 2.00 0.80
CA GLU A 31 -20.88 1.87 1.97
C GLU A 31 -20.07 1.52 3.24
N THR A 32 -18.97 0.77 3.08
CA THR A 32 -18.18 0.18 4.16
C THR A 32 -16.81 0.82 4.34
N CYS A 33 -16.25 1.47 3.32
CA CYS A 33 -14.89 2.00 3.34
C CYS A 33 -14.80 3.45 2.83
N LEU A 34 -13.76 4.15 3.27
CA LEU A 34 -13.28 5.39 2.70
C LEU A 34 -11.89 5.15 2.12
N THR A 35 -11.61 5.67 0.94
CA THR A 35 -10.26 5.76 0.39
C THR A 35 -9.83 7.20 0.42
N VAL A 36 -8.74 7.49 1.13
CA VAL A 36 -8.20 8.84 1.29
C VAL A 36 -6.77 8.93 0.80
N PHE A 37 -6.36 10.11 0.36
CA PHE A 37 -4.96 10.41 0.07
C PHE A 37 -4.16 10.48 1.38
N ASP A 38 -2.97 9.86 1.42
CA ASP A 38 -2.06 10.07 2.54
C ASP A 38 -1.52 11.50 2.47
N ALA A 39 -1.67 12.28 3.55
CA ALA A 39 -1.22 13.68 3.59
C ALA A 39 0.32 13.83 3.59
N PHE A 40 1.03 12.74 3.88
CA PHE A 40 2.49 12.63 3.93
C PHE A 40 2.96 11.40 3.14
N PRO A 41 2.67 11.31 1.83
CA PRO A 41 2.85 10.09 1.05
C PRO A 41 4.31 9.61 1.09
N LYS A 42 4.56 8.31 1.23
CA LYS A 42 5.93 7.77 1.33
C LYS A 42 6.48 7.23 0.00
N SER A 43 5.63 7.14 -1.00
CA SER A 43 5.92 6.79 -2.40
C SER A 43 5.22 7.77 -3.34
N ILE A 44 5.45 7.64 -4.64
CA ILE A 44 4.78 8.42 -5.69
C ILE A 44 3.25 8.31 -5.56
N PHE A 45 2.73 7.10 -5.38
CA PHE A 45 1.32 6.85 -5.07
C PHE A 45 1.21 6.30 -3.65
N HIS A 46 0.41 6.95 -2.79
CA HIS A 46 0.15 6.47 -1.45
C HIS A 46 -1.26 6.89 -1.00
N LEU A 47 -2.14 5.91 -0.88
CA LEU A 47 -3.51 6.05 -0.41
C LEU A 47 -3.73 5.16 0.80
N LEU A 48 -4.79 5.46 1.55
CA LEU A 48 -5.21 4.71 2.72
C LEU A 48 -6.66 4.26 2.51
N VAL A 49 -6.91 2.96 2.64
CA VAL A 49 -8.26 2.40 2.69
C VAL A 49 -8.65 2.21 4.16
N ILE A 50 -9.75 2.82 4.55
CA ILE A 50 -10.17 2.98 5.94
C ILE A 50 -11.59 2.44 6.10
N PRO A 51 -11.86 1.51 7.04
CA PRO A 51 -13.23 1.07 7.30
C PRO A 51 -14.03 2.18 7.97
N ARG A 52 -15.31 2.28 7.61
CA ARG A 52 -16.27 3.16 8.31
C ARG A 52 -16.65 2.54 9.65
N VAL A 53 -17.06 3.39 10.61
CA VAL A 53 -17.52 2.92 11.93
C VAL A 53 -18.97 2.49 11.83
N ARG A 54 -19.22 1.18 11.84
CA ARG A 54 -20.56 0.59 11.68
C ARG A 54 -20.67 -0.72 12.45
N PRO A 55 -21.87 -1.09 12.95
CA PRO A 55 -22.09 -2.40 13.56
C PRO A 55 -21.60 -3.56 12.68
N PRO A 56 -21.01 -4.61 13.26
CA PRO A 56 -20.85 -4.84 14.70
C PRO A 56 -19.66 -4.09 15.34
N PHE A 57 -18.90 -3.33 14.57
CA PHE A 57 -17.66 -2.71 15.02
C PHE A 57 -17.85 -1.28 15.53
N ASN A 58 -17.17 -0.98 16.64
CA ASN A 58 -17.04 0.38 17.16
C ASN A 58 -15.62 0.94 16.97
N VAL A 59 -15.43 2.19 17.39
CA VAL A 59 -14.17 2.92 17.26
C VAL A 59 -12.97 2.28 17.98
N TYR A 60 -13.21 1.47 19.01
CA TYR A 60 -12.15 0.82 19.79
C TYR A 60 -11.65 -0.45 19.10
N GLN A 61 -12.59 -1.23 18.54
CA GLN A 61 -12.26 -2.42 17.75
C GLN A 61 -11.57 -2.05 16.44
N LEU A 62 -11.96 -0.92 15.85
CA LEU A 62 -11.32 -0.36 14.66
C LEU A 62 -10.12 0.53 14.98
N ALA A 63 -9.61 0.58 16.22
CA ALA A 63 -8.50 1.49 16.55
C ALA A 63 -7.21 1.17 15.79
N ASN A 64 -6.96 -0.10 15.45
CA ASN A 64 -5.81 -0.59 14.68
C ASN A 64 -5.99 -2.09 14.36
N LEU A 65 -5.05 -2.68 13.61
CA LEU A 65 -5.11 -4.08 13.22
C LEU A 65 -5.14 -5.03 14.43
N ARG A 66 -4.33 -4.76 15.46
CA ARG A 66 -4.29 -5.57 16.69
C ARG A 66 -5.65 -5.57 17.41
N SER A 67 -6.32 -4.43 17.50
CA SER A 67 -7.67 -4.35 18.10
C SER A 67 -8.69 -5.15 17.31
N LEU A 68 -8.65 -5.09 15.97
CA LEU A 68 -9.54 -5.86 15.11
C LEU A 68 -9.32 -7.37 15.28
N LEU A 69 -8.07 -7.82 15.28
CA LEU A 69 -7.73 -9.25 15.34
C LEU A 69 -8.09 -9.92 16.69
N LYS A 70 -8.39 -9.13 17.72
CA LYS A 70 -8.94 -9.60 19.01
C LYS A 70 -10.46 -9.81 18.99
N CYS A 71 -11.14 -9.34 17.96
CA CYS A 71 -12.58 -9.54 17.80
C CYS A 71 -12.89 -10.98 17.37
N GLU A 72 -14.18 -11.28 17.23
CA GLU A 72 -14.64 -12.53 16.63
C GLU A 72 -14.01 -12.70 15.23
N LYS A 73 -13.44 -13.89 14.98
CA LYS A 73 -12.57 -14.16 13.82
C LYS A 73 -13.30 -13.98 12.50
N ASN A 74 -14.53 -14.48 12.36
CA ASN A 74 -15.26 -14.40 11.11
C ASN A 74 -15.63 -12.95 10.78
N CYS A 75 -16.11 -12.19 11.76
CA CYS A 75 -16.37 -10.76 11.59
C CYS A 75 -15.10 -9.99 11.20
N ALA A 76 -13.96 -10.26 11.85
CA ALA A 76 -12.69 -9.60 11.54
C ALA A 76 -12.19 -9.96 10.13
N LYS A 77 -12.30 -11.24 9.74
CA LYS A 77 -11.95 -11.73 8.40
C LYS A 77 -12.80 -11.06 7.33
N GLU A 78 -14.11 -10.99 7.52
CA GLU A 78 -15.04 -10.33 6.59
C GLU A 78 -14.73 -8.84 6.40
N LEU A 79 -14.38 -8.13 7.48
CA LEU A 79 -13.96 -6.73 7.38
C LEU A 79 -12.66 -6.59 6.57
N LEU A 80 -11.66 -7.43 6.83
CA LEU A 80 -10.40 -7.44 6.09
C LEU A 80 -10.59 -7.82 4.61
N MET A 81 -11.51 -8.74 4.31
CA MET A 81 -11.93 -9.06 2.94
C MET A 81 -12.60 -7.86 2.26
N GLY A 82 -13.40 -7.09 2.99
CA GLY A 82 -13.95 -5.80 2.53
C GLY A 82 -12.86 -4.81 2.15
N LEU A 83 -11.88 -4.60 3.04
CA LEU A 83 -10.72 -3.75 2.77
C LEU A 83 -9.89 -4.25 1.58
N SER A 84 -9.73 -5.58 1.44
CA SER A 84 -9.02 -6.20 0.31
C SER A 84 -9.70 -5.89 -1.02
N ARG A 85 -11.03 -6.00 -1.10
CA ARG A 85 -11.79 -5.67 -2.32
C ARG A 85 -11.61 -4.20 -2.70
N GLU A 86 -11.74 -3.29 -1.75
CA GLU A 86 -11.55 -1.86 -2.00
C GLU A 86 -10.10 -1.54 -2.40
N ALA A 87 -9.10 -2.10 -1.69
CA ALA A 87 -7.70 -1.90 -2.02
C ALA A 87 -7.32 -2.42 -3.41
N ASN A 88 -7.92 -3.52 -3.87
CA ASN A 88 -7.74 -4.00 -5.24
C ASN A 88 -8.35 -3.06 -6.28
N ASN A 89 -9.47 -2.40 -5.98
CA ASN A 89 -10.03 -1.34 -6.84
C ASN A 89 -9.09 -0.13 -6.90
N VAL A 90 -8.56 0.29 -5.75
CA VAL A 90 -7.56 1.37 -5.64
C VAL A 90 -6.29 1.01 -6.40
N LYS A 91 -5.80 -0.22 -6.28
CA LYS A 91 -4.65 -0.73 -7.04
C LYS A 91 -4.86 -0.56 -8.54
N LYS A 92 -6.02 -0.98 -9.08
CA LYS A 92 -6.34 -0.81 -10.51
C LYS A 92 -6.35 0.66 -10.94
N MET A 93 -6.88 1.55 -10.10
CA MET A 93 -6.88 2.99 -10.39
C MET A 93 -5.47 3.59 -10.36
N ILE A 94 -4.64 3.21 -9.38
CA ILE A 94 -3.22 3.59 -9.34
C ILE A 94 -2.50 3.09 -10.60
N GLU A 95 -2.68 1.82 -10.98
CA GLU A 95 -2.05 1.26 -12.18
C GLU A 95 -2.44 1.99 -13.48
N SER A 96 -3.70 2.44 -13.58
CA SER A 96 -4.15 3.27 -14.70
C SER A 96 -3.41 4.62 -14.71
N GLU A 97 -3.30 5.28 -13.56
CA GLU A 97 -2.56 6.54 -13.42
C GLU A 97 -1.05 6.38 -13.61
N MET A 98 -0.46 5.25 -13.20
CA MET A 98 0.93 4.90 -13.48
C MET A 98 1.17 4.84 -14.98
N PHE A 99 0.35 4.08 -15.71
CA PHE A 99 0.49 3.95 -17.16
C PHE A 99 0.29 5.30 -17.86
N LYS A 100 -0.74 6.05 -17.45
CA LYS A 100 -1.03 7.38 -18.02
C LYS A 100 0.11 8.39 -17.82
N LYS A 101 0.76 8.40 -16.66
CA LYS A 101 1.80 9.40 -16.32
C LYS A 101 3.21 8.97 -16.70
N TYR A 102 3.50 7.67 -16.61
CA TYR A 102 4.87 7.14 -16.73
C TYR A 102 5.05 6.20 -17.92
N GLY A 103 3.96 5.71 -18.53
CA GLY A 103 3.99 4.77 -19.67
C GLY A 103 4.23 3.31 -19.28
N PHE A 104 4.34 3.00 -17.98
CA PHE A 104 4.52 1.66 -17.46
C PHE A 104 3.92 1.55 -16.05
N LYS A 105 3.80 0.32 -15.54
CA LYS A 105 3.33 0.02 -14.19
C LYS A 105 4.46 -0.58 -13.38
N TRP A 106 4.44 -0.36 -12.07
CA TRP A 106 5.35 -1.04 -11.14
C TRP A 106 4.59 -1.54 -9.92
N GLU A 107 5.32 -2.25 -9.06
CA GLU A 107 4.73 -2.96 -7.93
C GLU A 107 3.98 -2.02 -6.97
N ILE A 108 2.84 -2.52 -6.46
CA ILE A 108 2.01 -1.84 -5.45
C ILE A 108 1.89 -2.77 -4.25
N TRP A 109 2.25 -2.25 -3.09
CA TRP A 109 2.11 -2.93 -1.82
C TRP A 109 0.80 -2.56 -1.14
N MET A 110 0.21 -3.56 -0.47
CA MET A 110 -1.00 -3.42 0.31
C MET A 110 -0.77 -4.06 1.68
N GLY A 111 -0.87 -3.28 2.75
CA GLY A 111 -0.55 -3.79 4.08
C GLY A 111 -0.72 -2.79 5.21
N PHE A 112 -0.42 -3.25 6.42
CA PHE A 112 -0.58 -2.50 7.65
C PHE A 112 0.77 -2.26 8.30
N HIS A 113 0.91 -1.16 9.00
CA HIS A 113 1.94 -1.06 10.02
C HIS A 113 1.55 -1.93 11.23
N ALA A 114 2.49 -2.74 11.71
CA ALA A 114 2.31 -3.56 12.91
C ALA A 114 1.89 -2.70 14.11
N ILE A 115 2.59 -1.57 14.31
CA ILE A 115 2.27 -0.55 15.32
C ILE A 115 1.96 0.77 14.59
N PRO A 116 0.68 1.14 14.39
CA PRO A 116 0.35 2.30 13.57
C PRO A 116 0.68 3.62 14.27
N SER A 117 1.04 4.62 13.47
CA SER A 117 1.32 5.98 13.94
C SER A 117 0.07 6.85 14.08
N MET A 118 -1.07 6.39 13.60
CA MET A 118 -2.37 7.06 13.70
C MET A 118 -3.37 6.07 14.24
N GLU A 119 -4.33 6.55 15.03
CA GLU A 119 -5.45 5.74 15.48
C GLU A 119 -6.50 5.65 14.37
N HIS A 120 -7.23 4.53 14.39
CA HIS A 120 -8.16 4.04 13.39
C HIS A 120 -7.47 3.20 12.31
N LEU A 121 -7.99 2.00 12.07
CA LEU A 121 -7.46 1.03 11.13
C LEU A 121 -7.34 1.65 9.74
N HIS A 122 -6.18 1.51 9.13
CA HIS A 122 -5.92 1.99 7.78
C HIS A 122 -5.00 1.00 7.06
N LEU A 123 -5.46 0.53 5.92
CA LEU A 123 -4.70 -0.29 4.99
C LEU A 123 -3.95 0.65 4.05
N HIS A 124 -2.63 0.59 4.06
CA HIS A 124 -1.81 1.33 3.11
C HIS A 124 -1.91 0.66 1.74
N VAL A 125 -2.13 1.48 0.71
CA VAL A 125 -2.01 1.09 -0.70
C VAL A 125 -1.01 2.04 -1.33
N LEU A 126 0.21 1.57 -1.56
CA LEU A 126 1.32 2.42 -2.01
C LEU A 126 2.16 1.74 -3.07
N SER A 127 2.72 2.55 -3.96
CA SER A 127 3.66 2.10 -4.97
C SER A 127 5.03 1.77 -4.34
N ALA A 128 5.75 0.78 -4.87
CA ALA A 128 6.96 0.22 -4.26
C ALA A 128 8.20 1.12 -4.34
N ASP A 129 8.15 2.22 -5.09
CA ASP A 129 9.30 3.11 -5.32
C ASP A 129 9.87 3.73 -4.03
N LEU A 130 9.01 4.02 -3.04
CA LEU A 130 9.36 4.78 -1.83
C LEU A 130 10.06 6.13 -2.13
N CYS A 131 9.85 6.67 -3.33
CA CYS A 131 10.40 7.92 -3.83
C CYS A 131 9.46 9.07 -3.48
N SER A 132 9.64 9.64 -2.29
CA SER A 132 8.85 10.80 -1.86
C SER A 132 9.68 11.86 -1.13
N PRO A 133 9.41 13.16 -1.35
CA PRO A 133 9.94 14.23 -0.51
C PRO A 133 9.58 14.08 0.98
N ARG A 134 8.47 13.40 1.31
CA ARG A 134 8.02 13.15 2.69
C ARG A 134 8.67 11.92 3.33
N MET A 135 9.43 11.13 2.57
CA MET A 135 10.36 10.14 3.11
C MET A 135 11.56 10.88 3.73
N LYS A 136 11.50 11.12 5.05
CA LYS A 136 12.42 12.02 5.76
C LYS A 136 13.26 11.33 6.84
N LEU A 137 12.69 10.37 7.55
CA LEU A 137 13.31 9.75 8.72
C LEU A 137 13.56 8.26 8.47
N LYS A 138 14.58 7.69 9.12
CA LYS A 138 14.88 6.24 9.10
C LYS A 138 13.63 5.41 9.40
N LYS A 139 12.90 5.77 10.46
CA LYS A 139 11.64 5.10 10.81
C LYS A 139 10.55 5.18 9.75
N HIS A 140 10.53 6.22 8.89
CA HIS A 140 9.56 6.27 7.79
C HIS A 140 9.90 5.24 6.71
N TYR A 141 11.19 5.00 6.48
CA TYR A 141 11.60 4.02 5.48
C TYR A 141 11.44 2.60 6.02
N ASN A 142 12.01 2.32 7.20
CA ASN A 142 11.96 0.99 7.80
C ASN A 142 10.53 0.53 8.10
N SER A 143 9.57 1.44 8.29
CA SER A 143 8.16 1.07 8.49
C SER A 143 7.49 0.51 7.24
N PHE A 144 7.99 0.81 6.05
CA PHE A 144 7.48 0.32 4.76
C PHE A 144 8.43 -0.65 4.05
N HIS A 145 9.64 -0.84 4.57
CA HIS A 145 10.60 -1.77 4.00
C HIS A 145 10.04 -3.21 4.09
N PRO A 146 9.74 -3.89 2.97
CA PRO A 146 9.00 -5.15 2.97
C PRO A 146 9.71 -6.28 3.72
N LYS A 147 11.05 -6.30 3.71
CA LYS A 147 11.84 -7.33 4.45
C LYS A 147 12.08 -7.00 5.92
N CYS A 148 11.67 -5.82 6.40
CA CYS A 148 11.92 -5.37 7.78
C CYS A 148 10.90 -5.99 8.76
N GLY A 149 9.74 -6.44 8.27
CA GLY A 149 8.69 -7.06 9.08
C GLY A 149 7.74 -6.07 9.77
N PHE A 150 8.06 -4.77 9.82
CA PHE A 150 7.15 -3.76 10.38
C PHE A 150 5.92 -3.51 9.50
N PHE A 151 6.08 -3.60 8.18
CA PHE A 151 4.99 -3.60 7.21
C PHE A 151 4.49 -5.03 7.04
N ILE A 152 3.23 -5.28 7.41
CA ILE A 152 2.61 -6.60 7.34
C ILE A 152 1.68 -6.61 6.13
N HIS A 153 1.98 -7.45 5.14
CA HIS A 153 1.17 -7.52 3.93
C HIS A 153 -0.24 -8.02 4.25
N LEU A 154 -1.23 -7.47 3.54
CA LEU A 154 -2.63 -7.87 3.71
C LEU A 154 -2.84 -9.37 3.45
N SER A 155 -2.11 -9.93 2.48
CA SER A 155 -2.11 -11.37 2.19
C SER A 155 -1.69 -12.19 3.41
N ASP A 156 -0.65 -11.74 4.12
CA ASP A 156 -0.13 -12.44 5.29
C ASP A 156 -1.16 -12.40 6.42
N VAL A 157 -1.73 -11.22 6.68
CA VAL A 157 -2.80 -11.07 7.69
C VAL A 157 -3.99 -11.99 7.38
N LEU A 158 -4.43 -12.07 6.13
CA LEU A 158 -5.53 -12.95 5.72
C LEU A 158 -5.18 -14.42 5.90
N SER A 159 -3.93 -14.82 5.59
CA SER A 159 -3.47 -16.20 5.76
C SER A 159 -3.49 -16.67 7.21
N TRP A 160 -3.37 -15.75 8.19
CA TRP A 160 -3.40 -16.11 9.60
C TRP A 160 -4.72 -16.74 10.03
N PHE A 161 -5.84 -16.38 9.37
CA PHE A 161 -7.16 -16.92 9.70
C PHE A 161 -7.30 -18.40 9.37
N ASP A 162 -6.49 -18.90 8.43
CA ASP A 162 -6.49 -20.29 7.98
C ASP A 162 -5.34 -21.10 8.63
N ALA A 163 -4.51 -20.45 9.44
CA ALA A 163 -3.42 -21.07 10.18
C ALA A 163 -3.89 -21.75 11.48
N ASP A 164 -2.99 -22.53 12.08
CA ASP A 164 -3.22 -23.15 13.39
C ASP A 164 -3.66 -22.09 14.43
N PRO A 165 -4.64 -22.40 15.30
CA PRO A 165 -5.13 -21.45 16.30
C PRO A 165 -4.05 -20.86 17.22
N SER A 166 -3.00 -21.63 17.55
CA SER A 166 -1.88 -21.16 18.37
C SER A 166 -1.01 -20.15 17.63
N TYR A 167 -0.81 -20.36 16.32
CA TYR A 167 -0.11 -19.42 15.45
C TYR A 167 -0.89 -18.11 15.35
N TYR A 168 -2.19 -18.15 15.05
CA TYR A 168 -3.05 -16.95 15.03
C TYR A 168 -2.97 -16.19 16.36
N LYS A 169 -3.11 -16.90 17.49
CA LYS A 169 -3.07 -16.30 18.83
C LYS A 169 -1.74 -15.61 19.15
N THR A 170 -0.64 -16.09 18.58
CA THR A 170 0.69 -15.51 18.80
C THR A 170 0.93 -14.33 17.87
N THR A 171 0.72 -14.51 16.56
CA THR A 171 1.02 -13.48 15.55
C THR A 171 0.09 -12.26 15.64
N SER A 172 -1.19 -12.45 16.01
CA SER A 172 -2.16 -11.35 16.17
C SER A 172 -1.87 -10.43 17.35
N GLN A 173 -0.91 -10.77 18.22
CA GLN A 173 -0.58 -9.93 19.38
C GLN A 173 0.13 -8.65 19.00
N LEU A 174 0.87 -8.63 17.88
CA LEU A 174 1.56 -7.44 17.35
C LEU A 174 2.22 -6.62 18.47
N LYS A 175 3.13 -7.25 19.22
CA LYS A 175 3.66 -6.63 20.44
C LYS A 175 4.63 -5.50 20.09
N LYS A 176 4.46 -4.34 20.71
CA LYS A 176 5.35 -3.19 20.52
C LYS A 176 6.82 -3.53 20.74
N SER A 177 7.13 -4.35 21.75
CA SER A 177 8.48 -4.80 22.05
C SER A 177 9.15 -5.58 20.92
N GLU A 178 8.36 -6.24 20.07
CA GLU A 178 8.86 -7.03 18.93
C GLU A 178 9.05 -6.14 17.69
N TYR A 179 8.12 -5.20 17.44
CA TYR A 179 8.11 -4.43 16.19
C TYR A 179 8.79 -3.04 16.27
N GLU A 180 8.73 -2.33 17.39
CA GLU A 180 9.35 -1.00 17.50
C GLU A 180 10.87 -0.97 17.30
N PRO A 181 11.66 -1.99 17.72
CA PRO A 181 13.09 -2.05 17.41
C PRO A 181 13.40 -2.04 15.91
N LEU A 182 12.56 -2.66 15.08
CA LEU A 182 12.73 -2.77 13.62
C LEU A 182 12.83 -1.39 12.94
N LEU A 183 12.21 -0.36 13.52
CA LEU A 183 12.26 1.01 13.01
C LEU A 183 13.63 1.68 13.18
N LYS A 184 14.55 1.07 13.94
CA LYS A 184 15.89 1.58 14.22
C LYS A 184 17.00 0.87 13.45
N GLU A 185 16.67 -0.24 12.80
CA GLU A 185 17.57 -1.03 11.95
C GLU A 185 18.31 -0.18 10.92
N ASP A 186 19.41 -0.71 10.40
CA ASP A 186 20.18 -0.03 9.38
C ASP A 186 19.40 0.11 8.07
N LEU A 187 19.73 1.17 7.32
CA LEU A 187 19.07 1.45 6.06
C LEU A 187 19.65 0.52 5.01
N SER A 188 18.89 -0.49 4.60
CA SER A 188 19.19 -1.36 3.47
C SER A 188 18.18 -1.12 2.35
N CYS A 189 18.61 -1.18 1.09
CA CYS A 189 17.71 -1.04 -0.04
C CYS A 189 16.81 -2.27 -0.18
N TRP A 190 15.50 -2.08 -0.19
CA TRP A 190 14.53 -3.18 -0.34
C TRP A 190 14.71 -4.02 -1.60
N LYS A 191 15.27 -3.43 -2.67
CA LYS A 191 15.41 -4.06 -3.99
C LYS A 191 16.74 -4.79 -4.16
N CYS A 192 17.85 -4.20 -3.73
CA CYS A 192 19.20 -4.72 -3.98
C CYS A 192 20.02 -5.01 -2.71
N ASP A 193 19.43 -4.84 -1.53
CA ASP A 193 20.04 -5.10 -0.21
C ASP A 193 21.30 -4.28 0.11
N ARG A 194 21.62 -3.27 -0.71
CA ARG A 194 22.72 -2.33 -0.44
C ARG A 194 22.47 -1.61 0.88
N ASN A 195 23.49 -1.54 1.73
CA ASN A 195 23.46 -0.72 2.96
C ASN A 195 23.79 0.75 2.67
N LEU A 196 23.05 1.67 3.29
CA LEU A 196 23.16 3.12 3.11
C LEU A 196 23.39 3.79 4.46
N SER A 197 24.38 4.68 4.52
CA SER A 197 24.78 5.28 5.79
C SER A 197 23.80 6.33 6.34
N ASN A 198 22.94 6.90 5.49
CA ASN A 198 21.98 7.94 5.90
C ASN A 198 20.81 8.09 4.91
N MET A 199 19.78 8.81 5.35
CA MET A 199 18.57 9.06 4.56
C MET A 199 18.82 9.76 3.20
N PRO A 200 19.67 10.81 3.10
CA PRO A 200 19.98 11.41 1.80
C PRO A 200 20.53 10.41 0.76
N LYS A 201 21.52 9.59 1.16
CA LYS A 201 22.08 8.55 0.28
C LYS A 201 21.03 7.51 -0.09
N LEU A 202 20.19 7.09 0.85
CA LEU A 202 19.09 6.18 0.56
C LEU A 202 18.10 6.77 -0.44
N LYS A 203 17.69 8.02 -0.28
CA LYS A 203 16.77 8.67 -1.22
C LYS A 203 17.35 8.79 -2.62
N SER A 204 18.63 9.18 -2.74
CA SER A 204 19.34 9.18 -4.04
C SER A 204 19.31 7.80 -4.66
N HIS A 205 19.65 6.77 -3.87
CA HIS A 205 19.70 5.41 -4.34
C HIS A 205 18.32 4.87 -4.78
N LEU A 206 17.24 5.15 -4.04
CA LEU A 206 15.89 4.78 -4.43
C LEU A 206 15.46 5.46 -5.73
N GLN A 207 15.83 6.73 -5.92
CA GLN A 207 15.59 7.45 -7.18
C GLN A 207 16.35 6.79 -8.34
N GLU A 208 17.64 6.48 -8.17
CA GLU A 208 18.44 5.76 -9.17
C GLU A 208 17.82 4.41 -9.52
N GLU A 209 17.32 3.66 -8.54
CA GLU A 209 16.66 2.36 -8.77
C GLU A 209 15.32 2.49 -9.50
N PHE A 210 14.58 3.57 -9.26
CA PHE A 210 13.34 3.88 -9.96
C PHE A 210 13.60 4.35 -11.39
N ASP A 211 14.60 5.18 -11.62
CA ASP A 211 14.98 5.67 -12.96
C ASP A 211 15.43 4.50 -13.84
N LYS A 212 16.28 3.61 -13.30
CA LYS A 212 16.66 2.35 -13.99
C LYS A 212 15.45 1.50 -14.35
N LEU A 213 14.48 1.35 -13.44
CA LEU A 213 13.25 0.60 -13.71
C LEU A 213 12.44 1.27 -14.83
N SER A 214 12.27 2.59 -14.78
CA SER A 214 11.57 3.36 -15.83
C SER A 214 12.20 3.13 -17.19
N ASP A 215 13.52 3.24 -17.29
CA ASP A 215 14.23 3.10 -18.56
C ASP A 215 14.10 1.67 -19.12
N GLN A 216 14.20 0.67 -18.26
CA GLN A 216 14.02 -0.74 -18.61
C GLN A 216 12.60 -1.03 -19.12
N GLU A 217 11.57 -0.57 -18.40
CA GLU A 217 10.17 -0.82 -18.76
C GLU A 217 9.76 -0.06 -20.03
N LYS A 218 10.21 1.19 -20.21
CA LYS A 218 9.95 1.95 -21.45
C LYS A 218 10.61 1.30 -22.65
N ALA A 219 11.85 0.83 -22.51
CA ALA A 219 12.53 0.10 -23.57
C ALA A 219 11.81 -1.21 -23.92
N LYS A 220 11.25 -1.90 -22.91
CA LYS A 220 10.46 -3.12 -23.11
C LYS A 220 9.15 -2.84 -23.86
N VAL A 221 8.39 -1.83 -23.44
CA VAL A 221 7.14 -1.41 -24.10
C VAL A 221 7.39 -1.04 -25.57
N GLU A 222 8.46 -0.29 -25.85
CA GLU A 222 8.81 0.07 -27.23
C GLU A 222 9.16 -1.16 -28.10
N ARG A 223 9.86 -2.15 -27.53
CA ARG A 223 10.16 -3.41 -28.22
C ARG A 223 8.90 -4.24 -28.50
N GLU A 224 7.99 -4.30 -27.54
CA GLU A 224 6.70 -5.01 -27.69
C GLU A 224 5.81 -4.36 -28.74
N ARG A 225 5.78 -3.02 -28.79
CA ARG A 225 5.09 -2.26 -29.83
C ARG A 225 5.64 -2.56 -31.22
N LYS A 226 6.95 -2.43 -31.42
CA LYS A 226 7.61 -2.75 -32.70
C LYS A 226 7.30 -4.18 -33.16
N ARG A 227 7.41 -5.14 -32.24
CA ARG A 227 7.08 -6.55 -32.54
C ARG A 227 5.63 -6.74 -32.96
N SER A 228 4.69 -6.03 -32.32
CA SER A 228 3.27 -6.09 -32.66
C SER A 228 2.98 -5.47 -34.03
N ASP A 229 3.63 -4.34 -34.33
CA ASP A 229 3.53 -3.65 -35.62
C ASP A 229 4.11 -4.54 -36.75
N ASP A 230 5.26 -5.17 -36.53
CA ASP A 230 5.89 -6.10 -37.48
C ASP A 230 4.99 -7.33 -37.76
N LEU A 231 4.40 -7.92 -36.70
CA LEU A 231 3.46 -9.05 -36.83
C LEU A 231 2.19 -8.67 -37.60
N ALA A 232 1.65 -7.47 -37.37
CA ALA A 232 0.50 -6.96 -38.09
C ALA A 232 0.82 -6.76 -39.58
N GLN A 233 1.96 -6.15 -39.90
CA GLN A 233 2.41 -5.96 -41.29
C GLN A 233 2.62 -7.29 -42.02
N THR A 234 3.27 -8.26 -41.38
CA THR A 234 3.53 -9.59 -41.98
C THR A 234 2.22 -10.33 -42.28
N SER A 235 1.23 -10.23 -41.38
CA SER A 235 -0.09 -10.84 -41.56
C SER A 235 -0.89 -10.19 -42.69
N SER A 236 -0.82 -8.86 -42.83
CA SER A 236 -1.46 -8.14 -43.94
C SER A 236 -0.84 -8.47 -45.30
N SER A 237 0.48 -8.63 -45.38
CA SER A 237 1.18 -9.00 -46.63
C SER A 237 0.88 -10.42 -47.10
N GLN A 238 0.65 -11.37 -46.19
CA GLN A 238 0.28 -12.76 -46.54
C GLN A 238 -1.15 -12.88 -47.07
N ILE A 239 -2.08 -12.03 -46.60
CA ILE A 239 -3.46 -12.02 -47.11
C ILE A 239 -3.50 -11.50 -48.54
N SER A 240 -2.70 -10.47 -48.88
CA SER A 240 -2.65 -9.88 -50.23
C SER A 240 -1.95 -10.72 -51.30
N LEU A 241 -1.31 -11.85 -50.94
CA LEU A 241 -0.61 -12.73 -51.88
C LEU A 241 -1.43 -13.98 -52.27
N ASN A 242 -2.58 -14.20 -51.62
CA ASN A 242 -3.47 -15.34 -51.87
C ASN A 242 -4.76 -14.96 -52.62
N ASP A 243 -4.88 -13.70 -53.06
CA ASP A 243 -5.88 -13.19 -54.00
C ASP A 243 -5.24 -12.94 -55.38
#